data_AF-A0A4Z1CJQ7-F1
#
_entry.id   AF-A0A4Z1CJQ7-F1
#
_cell.length_a   1.000
_cell.length_b   1.000
_cell.length_c   1.000
_cell.angle_alpha   90.00
_cell.angle_beta   90.00
_cell.angle_gamma   90.00
#
_symmetry.space_group_name_H-M   'P 1'
#
loop_
_entity.id
_entity.type
_entity.pdbx_description
1 polymer ?
#
loop_
_entity_poly.entity_id
_entity_poly.type
_entity_poly.pdbx_seq_one_letter_code
_entity_poly.pdbx_strand_id
1 'polypeptide(L)'
;MAATVTRYRIADDVAWVSEEELDGGETPTAYLTRLPKGPPILLEGSGCVVWLALADGGTLDEVVDAAAAMSGTSTEEIRDDVETLVDQLVIIGVARED
;
A
#
# COMPACT_ATOMS: atom_id res chain seq x y z
N MET A 1 -16.43 4.00 -25.89
CA MET A 1 -16.38 3.13 -24.70
C MET A 1 -15.58 3.90 -23.66
N ALA A 2 -16.15 4.18 -22.48
CA ALA A 2 -15.36 4.75 -21.39
C ALA A 2 -14.38 3.66 -20.93
N ALA A 3 -13.09 3.98 -20.81
CA ALA A 3 -12.15 3.07 -20.16
C ALA A 3 -12.62 2.90 -18.70
N THR A 4 -12.78 1.66 -18.27
CA THR A 4 -12.96 1.35 -16.85
C THR A 4 -11.68 1.74 -16.12
N VAL A 5 -11.80 2.67 -15.17
CA VAL A 5 -10.68 3.06 -14.31
C VAL A 5 -10.56 1.99 -13.23
N THR A 6 -9.43 1.27 -13.23
CA THR A 6 -9.13 0.25 -12.21
C THR A 6 -9.04 0.91 -10.84
N ARG A 7 -9.71 0.33 -9.85
CA ARG A 7 -9.58 0.72 -8.44
C ARG A 7 -8.90 -0.41 -7.68
N TYR A 8 -8.16 -0.04 -6.64
CA TYR A 8 -7.42 -0.94 -5.79
C TYR A 8 -7.89 -0.79 -4.35
N ARG A 9 -7.85 -1.89 -3.60
CA ARG A 9 -8.00 -1.90 -2.15
C ARG A 9 -7.30 -3.10 -1.53
N ILE A 10 -7.10 -3.06 -0.23
CA ILE A 10 -6.64 -4.22 0.56
C ILE A 10 -7.62 -5.40 0.38
N ALA A 11 -7.09 -6.61 0.25
CA ALA A 11 -7.90 -7.82 0.12
C ALA A 11 -8.69 -8.11 1.40
N ASP A 12 -9.91 -8.64 1.27
CA ASP A 12 -10.84 -8.87 2.40
C ASP A 12 -10.29 -9.80 3.49
N ASP A 13 -9.36 -10.69 3.12
CA ASP A 13 -8.75 -11.66 3.99
C ASP A 13 -7.41 -11.19 4.55
N VAL A 14 -7.07 -9.90 4.49
CA VAL A 14 -5.83 -9.35 5.07
C VAL A 14 -6.12 -8.58 6.35
N ALA A 15 -5.37 -8.93 7.40
CA ALA A 15 -5.26 -8.11 8.60
C ALA A 15 -3.89 -7.44 8.65
N TRP A 16 -3.85 -6.22 9.17
CA TRP A 16 -2.62 -5.44 9.25
C TRP A 16 -2.62 -4.50 10.45
N VAL A 17 -1.43 -4.09 10.88
CA VAL A 17 -1.18 -3.08 11.90
C VAL A 17 -0.02 -2.19 11.47
N SER A 18 -0.09 -0.90 11.83
CA SER A 18 1.02 0.06 11.72
C SER A 18 1.02 0.89 12.99
N GLU A 19 2.11 0.90 13.75
CA GLU A 19 2.23 1.78 14.93
C GLU A 19 3.66 2.29 15.03
N GLU A 20 3.81 3.61 15.21
CA GLU A 20 5.11 4.24 15.50
C GLU A 20 5.77 3.64 16.77
N GLU A 21 4.97 3.17 17.73
CA GLU A 21 5.46 2.59 18.99
C GLU A 21 5.96 1.13 18.85
N LEU A 22 5.60 0.40 17.79
CA LEU A 22 6.09 -0.97 17.54
C LEU A 22 7.53 -0.99 17.01
N ASP A 23 7.96 0.11 16.39
CA ASP A 23 9.19 0.17 15.58
C ASP A 23 10.40 0.78 16.31
N GLY A 24 10.26 1.19 17.58
CA GLY A 24 11.34 1.88 18.28
C GLY A 24 11.75 3.24 17.66
N GLY A 25 10.97 3.74 16.70
CA GLY A 25 10.90 5.15 16.31
C GLY A 25 11.70 5.63 15.11
N GLU A 26 12.32 4.79 14.26
CA GLU A 26 13.14 5.29 13.14
C GLU A 26 12.55 5.09 11.73
N THR A 27 11.82 4.00 11.46
CA THR A 27 11.31 3.71 10.11
C THR A 27 9.83 3.35 10.15
N PRO A 28 8.97 3.98 9.31
CA PRO A 28 7.55 3.60 9.23
C PRO A 28 7.41 2.13 8.84
N THR A 29 6.63 1.37 9.61
CA THR A 29 6.46 -0.06 9.34
C THR A 29 4.99 -0.48 9.39
N ALA A 30 4.64 -1.43 8.53
CA ALA A 30 3.36 -2.13 8.56
C ALA A 30 3.60 -3.65 8.57
N TYR A 31 2.96 -4.32 9.51
CA TYR A 31 2.91 -5.78 9.58
C TYR A 31 1.55 -6.23 9.06
N LEU A 32 1.55 -7.09 8.06
CA LEU A 32 0.31 -7.59 7.47
C LEU A 32 0.36 -9.11 7.29
N THR A 33 -0.80 -9.74 7.33
CA THR A 33 -0.91 -11.18 7.10
C THR A 33 -2.27 -11.52 6.49
N ARG A 34 -2.28 -12.52 5.62
CA ARG A 34 -3.52 -13.12 5.15
C ARG A 34 -4.09 -14.02 6.25
N LEU A 35 -5.36 -13.87 6.57
CA LEU A 35 -6.06 -14.70 7.53
C LEU A 35 -6.69 -15.93 6.86
N PRO A 36 -6.81 -17.06 7.59
CA PRO A 36 -6.31 -17.29 8.95
C PRO A 36 -4.85 -17.79 9.04
N LYS A 37 -4.16 -18.04 7.91
CA LYS A 37 -2.88 -18.80 7.89
C LYS A 37 -1.80 -18.30 6.93
N GLY A 38 -1.81 -17.02 6.59
CA GLY A 38 -0.77 -16.39 5.78
C GLY A 38 0.52 -16.20 6.57
N PRO A 39 1.70 -16.27 5.91
CA PRO A 39 2.93 -15.78 6.52
C PRO A 39 2.80 -14.27 6.76
N PRO A 40 3.35 -13.73 7.87
CA PRO A 40 3.45 -12.29 8.04
C PRO A 40 4.39 -11.69 6.99
N ILE A 41 4.01 -10.52 6.49
CA ILE A 41 4.78 -9.67 5.57
C ILE A 41 5.08 -8.37 6.30
N LEU A 42 6.32 -7.92 6.17
CA LEU A 42 6.82 -6.67 6.71
C LEU A 42 6.98 -5.67 5.58
N LEU A 43 6.39 -4.49 5.72
CA LEU A 43 6.62 -3.36 4.83
C LEU A 43 7.30 -2.25 5.63
N GLU A 44 8.46 -1.80 5.19
CA GLU A 44 9.27 -0.77 5.85
C GLU A 44 9.40 0.47 4.95
N GLY A 45 9.52 1.64 5.55
CA GLY A 45 9.80 2.90 4.88
C GLY A 45 8.72 3.25 3.85
N SER A 46 9.14 3.44 2.59
CA SER A 46 8.22 3.75 1.48
C SER A 46 7.18 2.66 1.25
N GLY A 47 7.49 1.39 1.54
CA GLY A 47 6.53 0.30 1.45
C GLY A 47 5.35 0.48 2.41
N CYS A 48 5.63 0.91 3.65
CA CYS A 48 4.60 1.23 4.63
C CYS A 48 3.77 2.45 4.19
N VAL A 49 4.43 3.49 3.68
CA VAL A 49 3.73 4.70 3.19
C VAL A 49 2.73 4.36 2.08
N VAL A 50 3.16 3.59 1.08
CA VAL A 50 2.28 3.17 -0.03
C VAL A 50 1.15 2.26 0.47
N TRP A 51 1.43 1.36 1.41
CA TRP A 51 0.41 0.53 2.03
C TRP A 51 -0.68 1.36 2.73
N LEU A 52 -0.28 2.38 3.50
CA LEU A 52 -1.20 3.27 4.19
C LEU A 52 -2.01 4.13 3.21
N ALA A 53 -1.38 4.64 2.15
CA ALA A 53 -2.07 5.34 1.07
C ALA A 53 -3.11 4.45 0.36
N LEU A 54 -2.79 3.17 0.17
CA LEU A 54 -3.69 2.18 -0.44
C LEU A 54 -4.83 1.75 0.49
N ALA A 55 -4.68 1.89 1.82
CA ALA A 55 -5.63 1.38 2.80
C ALA A 55 -7.02 2.03 2.71
N ASP A 56 -7.08 3.29 2.28
CA ASP A 56 -8.35 4.00 2.02
C ASP A 56 -9.05 3.51 0.73
N GLY A 57 -8.31 2.82 -0.14
CA GLY A 57 -8.74 2.37 -1.45
C GLY A 57 -8.85 3.51 -2.46
N GLY A 58 -8.68 3.22 -3.75
CA GLY A 58 -8.66 4.26 -4.76
C GLY A 58 -8.15 3.83 -6.12
N THR A 59 -8.08 4.77 -7.05
CA THR A 59 -7.33 4.60 -8.30
C THR A 59 -5.83 4.67 -8.01
N LEU A 60 -4.99 4.22 -8.95
CA LEU A 60 -3.54 4.36 -8.82
C LEU A 60 -3.11 5.84 -8.63
N ASP A 61 -3.76 6.77 -9.33
CA ASP A 61 -3.50 8.21 -9.18
C ASP A 61 -3.80 8.71 -7.76
N GLU A 62 -4.93 8.28 -7.18
CA GLU A 62 -5.30 8.64 -5.79
C GLU A 62 -4.28 8.07 -4.78
N VAL A 63 -3.78 6.85 -5.01
CA VAL A 63 -2.74 6.23 -4.16
C VAL A 63 -1.40 6.97 -4.28
N VAL A 64 -1.00 7.34 -5.51
CA VAL A 64 0.23 8.13 -5.74
C VAL A 64 0.15 9.50 -5.07
N ASP A 65 -0.98 10.19 -5.22
CA ASP A 65 -1.22 11.50 -4.59
C ASP A 65 -1.13 11.41 -3.06
N ALA A 66 -1.77 10.40 -2.47
CA ALA A 66 -1.74 10.17 -1.03
C ALA A 66 -0.33 9.81 -0.53
N ALA A 67 0.37 8.90 -1.20
CA ALA A 67 1.74 8.53 -0.84
C ALA A 67 2.69 9.73 -0.91
N ALA A 68 2.59 10.54 -1.97
CA ALA A 68 3.42 11.73 -2.15
C ALA A 68 3.19 12.75 -1.02
N ALA A 69 1.94 12.96 -0.63
CA ALA A 69 1.59 13.84 0.47
C ALA A 69 2.14 13.34 1.82
N MET A 70 2.11 12.03 2.06
CA MET A 70 2.63 11.41 3.29
C MET A 70 4.16 11.47 3.41
N SER A 71 4.89 11.31 2.30
CA SER A 71 6.36 11.33 2.29
C SER A 71 6.96 12.71 1.98
N GLY A 72 6.15 13.71 1.66
CA GLY A 72 6.62 15.06 1.32
C GLY A 72 7.42 15.14 0.01
N THR A 73 7.12 14.28 -0.95
CA THR A 73 7.77 14.20 -2.28
C THR A 73 6.78 14.57 -3.38
N SER A 74 7.24 14.65 -4.64
CA SER A 74 6.36 14.87 -5.78
C SER A 74 5.81 13.55 -6.34
N THR A 75 4.62 13.61 -6.94
CA THR A 75 3.97 12.46 -7.56
C THR A 75 4.77 11.95 -8.77
N GLU A 76 5.44 12.84 -9.49
CA GLU A 76 6.32 12.51 -10.62
C GLU A 76 7.53 11.67 -10.20
N GLU A 77 8.08 11.92 -9.00
CA GLU A 77 9.24 11.20 -8.47
C GLU A 77 8.92 9.77 -8.03
N ILE A 78 7.71 9.51 -7.53
CA ILE A 78 7.35 8.22 -6.92
C ILE A 78 6.41 7.36 -7.75
N ARG A 79 5.82 7.89 -8.84
CA ARG A 79 4.76 7.21 -9.59
C ARG A 79 5.14 5.79 -10.00
N ASP A 80 6.29 5.62 -10.64
CA ASP A 80 6.72 4.32 -11.17
C ASP A 80 6.98 3.31 -10.04
N ASP A 81 7.52 3.78 -8.91
CA ASP A 81 7.79 2.95 -7.72
C ASP A 81 6.48 2.53 -7.03
N VAL A 82 5.53 3.46 -6.91
CA VAL A 82 4.19 3.20 -6.35
C VAL A 82 3.43 2.21 -7.23
N GLU A 83 3.42 2.40 -8.55
CA GLU A 83 2.80 1.48 -9.51
C GLU A 83 3.37 0.08 -9.39
N THR A 84 4.70 -0.03 -9.41
CA THR A 84 5.41 -1.31 -9.25
C THR A 84 5.04 -2.00 -7.94
N LEU A 85 4.96 -1.25 -6.83
CA LEU A 85 4.63 -1.81 -5.54
C LEU A 85 3.15 -2.23 -5.45
N VAL A 86 2.21 -1.43 -5.95
CA VAL A 86 0.78 -1.79 -5.99
C VAL A 86 0.58 -3.08 -6.79
N ASP A 87 1.24 -3.20 -7.95
CA ASP A 87 1.23 -4.43 -8.75
C ASP A 87 1.77 -5.62 -7.96
N GLN A 88 2.88 -5.45 -7.24
CA GLN A 88 3.43 -6.51 -6.38
C GLN A 88 2.46 -6.92 -5.27
N LEU A 89 1.80 -5.95 -4.62
CA LEU A 89 0.81 -6.21 -3.58
C LEU A 89 -0.41 -6.99 -4.12
N VAL A 90 -0.81 -6.72 -5.36
CA VAL A 90 -1.84 -7.49 -6.06
C VAL A 90 -1.35 -8.90 -6.41
N ILE A 91 -0.12 -9.03 -6.94
CA ILE A 91 0.49 -10.32 -7.31
C ILE A 91 0.60 -11.26 -6.10
N ILE A 92 1.02 -10.75 -4.94
CA ILE A 92 1.11 -11.55 -3.71
C ILE A 92 -0.25 -11.71 -3.00
N GLY A 93 -1.30 -11.06 -3.53
CA GLY A 93 -2.68 -11.24 -3.11
C GLY A 93 -3.01 -10.60 -1.78
N VAL A 94 -2.34 -9.48 -1.43
CA VAL A 94 -2.66 -8.68 -0.24
C VAL A 94 -3.42 -7.40 -0.58
N ALA A 95 -3.37 -6.99 -1.84
CA ALA A 95 -4.29 -6.04 -2.45
C ALA A 95 -5.05 -6.72 -3.60
N ARG A 96 -6.10 -6.07 -4.10
CA ARG A 96 -6.83 -6.50 -5.30
C ARG A 96 -7.30 -5.33 -6.13
N GLU A 97 -7.52 -5.62 -7.41
CA GLU A 97 -8.31 -4.78 -8.32
C GLU A 97 -9.80 -5.02 -8.04
N ASP A 98 -10.59 -3.94 -8.07
CA ASP A 98 -12.05 -3.92 -7.97
C ASP A 98 -12.72 -3.65 -9.33
#